data_AF-A0A8S3C5D1-F1
#
_entry.id   AF-A0A8S3C5D1-F1
#
_cell.length_a   1.000
_cell.length_b   1.000
_cell.length_c   1.000
_cell.angle_alpha   90.00
_cell.angle_beta   90.00
_cell.angle_gamma   90.00
#
_symmetry.space_group_name_H-M   'P 1'
#
loop_
_entity.id
_entity.type
_entity.pdbx_description
1 polymer ?
#
loop_
_entity_poly.entity_id
_entity_poly.type
_entity_poly.pdbx_seq_one_letter_code
_entity_poly.pdbx_strand_id
1 'polypeptide(L)' 'MEIRSVMNNLGEKLTDDELNDMIREADLDGNRQVDYAEFSALVRR' A
#
# COMPACT_ATOMS: atom_id res chain seq x y z
N MET A 1 1.31 0.27 10.18
CA MET A 1 0.11 1.14 10.31
C MET A 1 0.17 2.42 9.46
N GLU A 2 1.25 2.69 8.70
CA GLU A 2 1.39 3.97 7.99
C GLU A 2 0.58 4.06 6.68
N ILE A 3 0.48 2.98 5.91
CA ILE A 3 -0.24 3.03 4.62
C ILE A 3 -1.74 3.25 4.75
N ARG A 4 -2.36 2.71 5.80
CA ARG A 4 -3.78 2.97 6.07
C ARG A 4 -4.06 4.46 6.32
N SER A 5 -3.09 5.22 6.83
CA SER A 5 -3.21 6.68 6.99
C SER A 5 -2.95 7.44 5.69
N VAL A 6 -2.01 6.99 4.87
CA VAL A 6 -1.73 7.59 3.56
C VAL A 6 -2.92 7.40 2.61
N MET A 7 -3.51 6.20 2.56
CA MET A 7 -4.67 5.89 1.72
C MET A 7 -5.94 6.66 2.15
N ASN A 8 -6.18 6.81 3.46
CA ASN A 8 -7.28 7.64 3.95
C ASN A 8 -7.11 9.14 3.60
N ASN A 9 -5.87 9.63 3.46
CA ASN A 9 -5.60 11.02 3.04
C ASN A 9 -5.71 11.23 1.53
N LEU A 10 -5.65 10.16 0.72
CA LEU A 10 -5.76 10.25 -0.75
C LEU A 10 -7.20 10.47 -1.25
N GLY A 11 -8.20 10.44 -0.35
CA GLY A 11 -9.59 10.83 -0.66
C GLY A 11 -10.45 9.70 -1.24
N GLU A 12 -9.85 8.60 -1.70
CA GLU A 12 -10.56 7.39 -2.09
C GLU A 12 -10.47 6.35 -0.97
N LYS A 13 -11.63 5.97 -0.41
CA LYS A 13 -11.73 4.84 0.51
C LYS A 13 -11.53 3.56 -0.30
N LEU A 14 -10.29 3.12 -0.40
CA LEU A 14 -9.99 1.75 -0.78
C LEU A 14 -10.64 0.82 0.25
N THR A 15 -11.39 -0.16 -0.25
CA THR A 15 -11.92 -1.24 0.58
C THR A 15 -10.76 -2.04 1.20
N ASP A 16 -11.01 -2.74 2.31
CA ASP A 16 -9.97 -3.58 2.92
C ASP A 16 -9.44 -4.62 1.92
N ASP A 17 -10.27 -5.08 0.98
CA ASP A 17 -9.88 -6.00 -0.10
C ASP A 17 -8.94 -5.35 -1.12
N GLU A 18 -9.26 -4.14 -1.62
CA GLU A 18 -8.38 -3.39 -2.52
C GLU A 18 -7.06 -3.03 -1.84
N LEU A 19 -7.10 -2.70 -0.56
CA LEU A 19 -5.92 -2.41 0.23
C LEU A 19 -5.05 -3.67 0.41
N ASN A 20 -5.66 -4.83 0.62
CA ASN A 20 -4.95 -6.11 0.68
C ASN A 20 -4.34 -6.50 -0.67
N ASP A 21 -5.04 -6.27 -1.78
CA ASP A 21 -4.49 -6.52 -3.12
C ASP A 21 -3.32 -5.58 -3.42
N MET A 22 -3.43 -4.29 -3.07
CA MET A 22 -2.31 -3.34 -3.19
C MET A 22 -1.11 -3.75 -2.34
N ILE A 23 -1.34 -4.18 -1.09
CA ILE A 23 -0.27 -4.67 -0.22
C ILE A 23 0.38 -5.91 -0.86
N ARG A 24 -0.41 -6.87 -1.34
CA ARG A 24 0.12 -8.09 -1.96
C ARG A 24 0.94 -7.81 -3.23
N GLU A 25 0.57 -6.81 -4.01
CA GLU A 25 1.32 -6.42 -5.22
C GLU A 25 2.59 -5.62 -4.90
N ALA A 26 2.59 -4.86 -3.80
CA ALA A 26 3.70 -4.01 -3.39
C ALA A 26 4.71 -4.69 -2.46
N ASP A 27 4.27 -5.71 -1.71
CA ASP A 27 5.07 -6.49 -0.76
C ASP A 27 6.05 -7.38 -1.54
N LEU A 28 7.27 -6.88 -1.74
CA LEU A 28 8.31 -7.56 -2.50
C LEU A 28 9.15 -8.48 -1.62
N ASP A 29 9.17 -8.24 -0.30
CA ASP A 29 9.96 -9.01 0.65
C ASP A 29 9.14 -10.07 1.44
N GLY A 30 7.81 -10.05 1.30
CA GLY A 30 6.89 -10.99 1.92
C GLY A 30 6.60 -10.70 3.40
N ASN A 31 6.90 -9.49 3.89
CA ASN A 31 6.73 -9.12 5.29
C ASN A 31 5.30 -8.66 5.64
N ARG A 32 4.38 -8.64 4.65
CA ARG A 32 2.98 -8.17 4.74
C ARG A 32 2.81 -6.72 5.19
N GLN A 33 3.86 -5.94 5.05
CA GLN A 33 3.90 -4.52 5.22
C GLN A 33 4.45 -3.96 3.91
N VAL A 34 4.20 -2.68 3.69
CA VAL A 34 4.76 -2.00 2.53
C VAL A 34 5.53 -0.83 3.11
N ASP A 35 6.83 -0.84 2.89
CA ASP A 35 7.73 0.21 3.33
C ASP A 35 7.75 1.38 2.33
N TYR A 36 8.51 2.42 2.65
CA TYR A 36 8.62 3.58 1.78
C TYR A 36 9.24 3.24 0.41
N ALA A 37 10.19 2.30 0.34
CA ALA A 37 10.84 1.92 -0.90
C ALA A 37 9.88 1.13 -1.81
N GLU A 38 9.12 0.20 -1.23
CA GLU A 38 8.06 -0.57 -1.89
C GLU A 38 6.92 0.34 -2.35
N PHE A 39 6.48 1.28 -1.51
CA PHE A 39 5.50 2.30 -1.90
C PHE A 39 6.02 3.21 -3.02
N SER A 40 7.29 3.63 -2.95
CA SER A 40 7.91 4.48 -3.99
C SER A 40 8.00 3.74 -5.32
N ALA A 41 8.28 2.43 -5.31
CA ALA A 41 8.26 1.60 -6.51
C ALA A 41 6.86 1.50 -7.12
N LEU A 42 5.81 1.44 -6.29
CA LEU A 42 4.42 1.39 -6.74
C LEU A 42 3.95 2.72 -7.36
N VAL A 43 4.32 3.86 -6.77
CA VAL A 43 3.94 5.20 -7.25
C VAL A 43 4.76 5.64 -8.47
N ARG A 44 5.94 5.08 -8.70
CA ARG A 44 6.80 5.40 -9.85
C ARG A 44 6.42 4.67 -11.14
N ARG A 45 5.32 3.92 -11.16
CA ARG A 45 4.88 3.16 -12.33
C ARG A 45 3.94 3.94 -13.23
#